data_AF-A3ZZU5-F1
#
_entry.id   AF-A3ZZU5-F1
#
_cell.length_a   1.000
_cell.length_b   1.000
_cell.length_c   1.000
_cell.angle_alpha   90.00
_cell.angle_beta   90.00
_cell.angle_gamma   90.00
#
_symmetry.space_group_name_H-M   'P 1'
#
loop_
_entity.id
_entity.type
_entity.pdbx_description
1 polymer ?
#
loop_
_entity_poly.entity_id
_entity_poly.type
_entity_poly.pdbx_seq_one_letter_code
_entity_poly.pdbx_strand_id
1 'polypeptide(L)'
;MTEPVDSSPTNETSTSQDRSPRIFPPLRTWLFSGIFVLLALFGQSAIELGDGPLASVRDIAPLLFDGAVGNVMTLIGVFFAFFIPVIWFTLFSGWSIAVRLLPIACVLSAPAIFFCFFRIVHVDGEMKPIFAYRFAQSADQQLDALDGGGAAEGDSTQSTEHDFPQFLGPDRNLKLAGPNLASDWNTSPPQEVWRRPIGAGWSGFVVVGDLAYTMEQRGPSEYVSCYRVADGEPVWNFKHEARHETVLGYVGPRSTPLVHDGKVYAVGATGALVGLDAATGDVVWRHDLLDEFDTTQAQFDGMVAWGRASSPLLYEGKDRALIILPAGGPTRKESTTLVAYDAQTGEQVWTGGQQPMSYASPSLFQLGGETQIMSVNESTVSGHNPETGKQLWITDWAGDSSGAATCSQPVDLGDGRILVSKGYGQGARVFAIEKQADGQYAVQDVWSDGRLLKTKFTNVAAKDGFIYGLNDGILECVTAADGERTWRQRGFGHGQLLLVGDHLLVMTEEGELVLAAANPAAYEEAGRIQALESEVSPNWNNLCLTGDLLLVRNAEQAACYRLKTSEKSDNDK
;
A
#
# COMPACT_ATOMS: atom_id res chain seq x y z
N MET A 1 -94.73 -23.35 57.28
CA MET A 1 -95.02 -21.91 57.44
C MET A 1 -93.67 -21.20 57.54
N THR A 2 -93.45 -20.24 56.64
CA THR A 2 -92.66 -18.99 56.82
C THR A 2 -91.24 -19.06 57.42
N GLU A 3 -90.25 -18.77 56.55
CA GLU A 3 -89.10 -17.84 56.64
C GLU A 3 -88.29 -17.67 57.97
N PRO A 4 -86.98 -17.29 57.95
CA PRO A 4 -86.40 -16.28 57.04
C PRO A 4 -84.96 -16.47 56.52
N VAL A 5 -84.67 -15.59 55.56
CA VAL A 5 -83.43 -15.09 54.96
C VAL A 5 -82.15 -15.23 55.82
N ASP A 6 -81.10 -15.81 55.22
CA ASP A 6 -79.71 -15.67 55.68
C ASP A 6 -78.79 -15.19 54.54
N SER A 7 -77.91 -14.29 54.95
CA SER A 7 -76.89 -13.54 54.23
C SER A 7 -75.63 -14.36 53.92
N SER A 8 -75.03 -14.17 52.74
CA SER A 8 -73.58 -14.36 52.49
C SER A 8 -73.20 -13.87 51.09
N PRO A 9 -72.24 -12.94 50.94
CA PRO A 9 -71.72 -12.52 49.63
C PRO A 9 -70.59 -13.44 49.15
N THR A 10 -70.62 -13.73 47.85
CA THR A 10 -69.57 -14.41 47.10
C THR A 10 -68.30 -13.57 47.02
N ASN A 11 -67.19 -14.11 47.53
CA ASN A 11 -65.83 -13.61 47.37
C ASN A 11 -65.40 -13.73 45.89
N GLU A 12 -65.34 -12.61 45.15
CA GLU A 12 -64.50 -12.50 43.97
C GLU A 12 -63.07 -12.18 44.41
N THR A 13 -62.21 -13.19 44.43
CA THR A 13 -60.75 -13.01 44.55
C THR A 13 -60.21 -12.40 43.26
N SER A 14 -60.16 -11.07 43.18
CA SER A 14 -59.22 -10.39 42.27
C SER A 14 -57.81 -10.58 42.83
N THR A 15 -57.01 -11.41 42.17
CA THR A 15 -55.58 -11.52 42.46
C THR A 15 -54.90 -10.27 41.91
N SER A 16 -54.71 -9.27 42.75
CA SER A 16 -53.74 -8.21 42.48
C SER A 16 -52.36 -8.86 42.40
N GLN A 17 -51.88 -9.12 41.19
CA GLN A 17 -50.48 -9.45 40.97
C GLN A 17 -49.66 -8.30 41.53
N ASP A 18 -49.01 -8.56 42.65
CA ASP A 18 -47.97 -7.74 43.24
C ASP A 18 -46.85 -7.55 42.21
N ARG A 19 -46.93 -6.46 41.43
CA ARG A 19 -45.89 -6.07 40.48
C ARG A 19 -44.78 -5.35 41.25
N SER A 20 -44.07 -6.11 42.06
CA SER A 20 -42.79 -5.66 42.59
C SER A 20 -41.91 -5.22 41.40
N PRO A 21 -41.28 -4.04 41.47
CA PRO A 21 -40.44 -3.52 40.39
C PRO A 21 -39.36 -4.55 40.06
N ARG A 22 -39.23 -4.95 38.79
CA ARG A 22 -38.20 -5.91 38.37
C ARG A 22 -36.82 -5.26 38.47
N ILE A 23 -36.09 -5.59 39.53
CA ILE A 23 -34.77 -5.00 39.81
C ILE A 23 -33.68 -5.67 38.96
N PHE A 24 -33.84 -6.95 38.61
CA PHE A 24 -32.84 -7.74 37.88
C PHE A 24 -33.37 -8.28 36.53
N PRO A 25 -32.48 -8.43 35.52
CA PRO A 25 -32.87 -9.02 34.24
C PRO A 25 -33.32 -10.47 34.40
N PRO A 26 -34.33 -10.93 33.63
CA PRO A 26 -34.71 -12.33 33.62
C PRO A 26 -33.56 -13.18 33.06
N LEU A 27 -33.46 -14.43 33.51
CA LEU A 27 -32.42 -15.38 33.09
C LEU A 27 -32.28 -15.47 31.55
N ARG A 28 -33.39 -15.34 30.82
CA ARG A 28 -33.40 -15.33 29.34
C ARG A 28 -32.54 -14.21 28.74
N THR A 29 -32.54 -13.01 29.32
CA THR A 29 -31.71 -11.89 28.84
C THR A 29 -30.22 -12.20 28.96
N TRP A 30 -29.82 -12.84 30.06
CA TRP A 30 -28.45 -13.30 30.27
C TRP A 30 -28.07 -14.45 29.34
N LEU A 31 -28.99 -15.40 29.11
CA LEU A 31 -28.78 -16.49 28.15
C LEU A 31 -28.59 -15.95 26.71
N PHE A 32 -29.40 -14.97 26.29
CA PHE A 32 -29.23 -14.34 24.98
C PHE A 32 -27.91 -13.58 24.87
N SER A 33 -27.51 -12.84 25.90
CA SER A 33 -26.21 -12.14 25.93
C SER A 33 -25.05 -13.14 25.89
N GLY A 34 -25.17 -14.28 26.59
CA GLY A 34 -24.18 -15.35 26.60
C GLY A 34 -23.93 -15.99 25.23
N ILE A 35 -24.95 -16.06 24.36
CA ILE A 35 -24.77 -16.53 22.97
C ILE A 35 -23.81 -15.60 22.20
N PHE A 36 -23.91 -14.29 22.40
CA PHE A 36 -23.02 -13.32 21.73
C PHE A 36 -21.61 -13.27 22.34
N VAL A 37 -21.46 -13.57 23.63
CA VAL A 37 -20.14 -13.79 24.24
C VAL A 37 -19.46 -15.01 23.61
N LEU A 38 -20.20 -16.11 23.43
CA LEU A 38 -19.67 -17.30 22.76
C LEU A 38 -19.31 -17.02 21.30
N LEU A 39 -20.09 -16.19 20.59
CA LEU A 39 -19.75 -15.74 19.24
C LEU A 39 -18.44 -14.93 19.23
N ALA A 40 -18.26 -14.03 20.19
CA ALA A 40 -17.05 -13.22 20.29
C ALA A 40 -15.79 -14.06 20.58
N LEU A 41 -15.93 -15.02 21.50
CA LEU A 41 -14.87 -15.98 21.84
C LEU A 41 -14.56 -16.93 20.67
N PHE A 42 -15.58 -17.34 19.92
CA PHE A 42 -15.40 -18.15 18.72
C PHE A 42 -14.58 -17.39 17.66
N GLY A 43 -14.86 -16.11 17.43
CA GLY A 43 -14.05 -15.28 16.51
C GLY A 43 -12.56 -15.25 16.86
N GLN A 44 -12.22 -15.04 18.14
CA GLN A 44 -10.82 -15.04 18.61
C GLN A 44 -10.18 -16.43 18.58
N SER A 45 -10.90 -17.45 19.05
CA SER A 45 -10.38 -18.81 19.11
C SER A 45 -10.21 -19.41 17.71
N ALA A 46 -11.05 -19.03 16.74
CA ALA A 46 -10.91 -19.45 15.35
C ALA A 46 -9.59 -18.93 14.75
N ILE A 47 -9.21 -17.68 15.01
CA ILE A 47 -7.93 -17.12 14.57
C ILE A 47 -6.77 -17.95 15.15
N GLU A 48 -6.72 -18.13 16.47
CA GLU A 48 -5.63 -18.87 17.14
C GLU A 48 -5.56 -20.36 16.73
N LEU A 49 -6.70 -21.02 16.54
CA LEU A 49 -6.76 -22.44 16.14
C LEU A 49 -6.47 -22.65 14.65
N GLY A 50 -6.76 -21.63 13.81
CA GLY A 50 -6.50 -21.63 12.38
C GLY A 50 -5.01 -21.61 12.02
N ASP A 51 -4.17 -21.08 12.92
CA ASP A 51 -2.71 -21.16 12.84
C ASP A 51 -2.13 -22.43 13.48
N GLY A 52 -2.96 -23.24 14.14
CA GLY A 52 -2.58 -24.48 14.81
C GLY A 52 -3.27 -25.72 14.23
N PRO A 53 -3.99 -26.52 15.04
CA PRO A 53 -4.48 -27.84 14.65
C PRO A 53 -5.56 -27.84 13.55
N LEU A 54 -6.12 -26.69 13.18
CA LEU A 54 -7.14 -26.55 12.12
C LEU A 54 -6.60 -25.92 10.83
N ALA A 55 -5.28 -25.85 10.65
CA ALA A 55 -4.65 -25.27 9.46
C ALA A 55 -5.18 -25.83 8.12
N SER A 56 -5.53 -27.13 8.06
CA SER A 56 -6.11 -27.75 6.87
C SER A 56 -7.55 -27.33 6.56
N VAL A 57 -8.30 -26.87 7.56
CA VAL A 57 -9.68 -26.36 7.40
C VAL A 57 -9.67 -24.92 6.89
N ARG A 58 -8.61 -24.16 7.23
CA ARG A 58 -8.39 -22.78 6.74
C ARG A 58 -8.28 -22.70 5.22
N ASP A 59 -7.72 -23.72 4.57
CA ASP A 59 -7.64 -23.77 3.10
C ASP A 59 -9.01 -23.99 2.42
N ILE A 60 -9.97 -24.59 3.14
CA ILE A 60 -11.31 -24.91 2.63
C ILE A 60 -12.31 -23.78 2.91
N ALA A 61 -12.16 -23.08 4.03
CA ALA A 61 -13.04 -21.99 4.44
C ALA A 61 -12.23 -20.79 4.96
N PRO A 62 -11.44 -20.13 4.09
CA PRO A 62 -10.47 -19.10 4.51
C PRO A 62 -11.14 -17.91 5.21
N LEU A 63 -12.38 -17.60 4.84
CA LEU A 63 -13.16 -16.52 5.45
C LEU A 63 -13.45 -16.73 6.94
N LEU A 64 -13.49 -17.98 7.43
CA LEU A 64 -13.74 -18.30 8.85
C LEU A 64 -12.51 -18.05 9.73
N PHE A 65 -11.33 -17.96 9.12
CA PHE A 65 -10.02 -17.84 9.78
C PHE A 65 -9.26 -16.59 9.31
N ASP A 66 -9.98 -15.66 8.67
CA ASP A 66 -9.47 -14.37 8.29
C ASP A 66 -9.48 -13.45 9.51
N GLY A 67 -8.33 -12.81 9.81
CA GLY A 67 -8.17 -11.98 10.99
C GLY A 67 -9.16 -10.82 11.02
N ALA A 68 -9.40 -10.17 9.88
CA ALA A 68 -10.34 -9.05 9.80
C ALA A 68 -11.79 -9.52 10.04
N VAL A 69 -12.20 -10.66 9.44
CA VAL A 69 -13.53 -11.23 9.67
C VAL A 69 -13.72 -11.66 11.12
N GLY A 70 -12.71 -12.32 11.71
CA GLY A 70 -12.73 -12.71 13.12
C GLY A 70 -12.85 -11.51 14.05
N ASN A 71 -12.09 -10.44 13.81
CA ASN A 71 -12.17 -9.18 14.57
C ASN A 71 -13.56 -8.54 14.46
N VAL A 72 -14.16 -8.52 13.26
CA VAL A 72 -15.52 -8.01 13.05
C VAL A 72 -16.55 -8.84 13.81
N MET A 73 -16.46 -10.18 13.77
CA MET A 73 -17.35 -11.06 14.54
C MET A 73 -17.20 -10.86 16.04
N THR A 74 -15.97 -10.70 16.53
CA THR A 74 -15.69 -10.37 17.94
C THR A 74 -16.34 -9.04 18.32
N LEU A 75 -16.19 -8.01 17.48
CA LEU A 75 -16.79 -6.70 17.72
C LEU A 75 -18.33 -6.77 17.80
N ILE A 76 -18.96 -7.48 16.86
CA ILE A 76 -20.42 -7.70 16.83
C ILE A 76 -20.86 -8.46 18.08
N GLY A 77 -20.16 -9.53 18.45
CA GLY A 77 -20.47 -10.32 19.63
C GLY A 77 -20.37 -9.53 20.93
N VAL A 78 -19.29 -8.76 21.11
CA VAL A 78 -19.11 -7.87 22.27
C VAL A 78 -20.20 -6.80 22.30
N PHE A 79 -20.53 -6.20 21.15
CA PHE A 79 -21.58 -5.20 21.04
C PHE A 79 -22.92 -5.74 21.56
N PHE A 80 -23.41 -6.86 21.01
CA PHE A 80 -24.71 -7.39 21.43
C PHE A 80 -24.69 -7.92 22.87
N ALA A 81 -23.61 -8.58 23.31
CA ALA A 81 -23.46 -9.04 24.68
C ALA A 81 -23.56 -7.90 25.70
N PHE A 82 -23.01 -6.73 25.35
CA PHE A 82 -23.03 -5.54 26.20
C PHE A 82 -24.35 -4.76 26.12
N PHE A 83 -24.91 -4.56 24.92
CA PHE A 83 -26.09 -3.72 24.73
C PHE A 83 -27.42 -4.40 25.09
N ILE A 84 -27.53 -5.73 25.01
CA ILE A 84 -28.77 -6.45 25.36
C ILE A 84 -29.17 -6.22 26.84
N PRO A 85 -28.27 -6.35 27.84
CA PRO A 85 -28.59 -6.00 29.23
C PRO A 85 -28.89 -4.52 29.42
N VAL A 86 -28.20 -3.62 28.71
CA VAL A 86 -28.42 -2.16 28.77
C VAL A 86 -29.82 -1.80 28.26
N ILE A 87 -30.23 -2.31 27.10
CA ILE A 87 -31.57 -2.12 26.53
C ILE A 87 -32.63 -2.70 27.46
N TRP A 88 -32.35 -3.87 28.07
CA TRP A 88 -33.30 -4.45 29.02
C TRP A 88 -33.49 -3.53 30.24
N PHE A 89 -32.39 -3.05 30.82
CA PHE A 89 -32.40 -2.22 32.01
C PHE A 89 -33.11 -0.89 31.77
N THR A 90 -32.92 -0.29 30.60
CA THR A 90 -33.48 1.02 30.27
C THR A 90 -34.98 0.96 30.03
N LEU A 91 -35.47 -0.09 29.34
CA LEU A 91 -36.88 -0.20 28.95
C LEU A 91 -37.73 -0.97 29.97
N PHE A 92 -37.18 -2.00 30.61
CA PHE A 92 -37.99 -3.00 31.34
C PHE A 92 -37.66 -3.15 32.82
N SER A 93 -36.65 -2.46 33.35
CA SER A 93 -36.38 -2.49 34.80
C SER A 93 -37.46 -1.77 35.59
N GLY A 94 -37.47 -1.94 36.91
CA GLY A 94 -38.40 -1.27 37.82
C GLY A 94 -37.91 0.06 38.40
N TRP A 95 -36.71 0.52 38.03
CA TRP A 95 -36.06 1.72 38.59
C TRP A 95 -36.69 3.03 38.12
N SER A 96 -36.34 4.16 38.75
CA SER A 96 -36.78 5.48 38.27
C SER A 96 -36.15 5.82 36.91
N ILE A 97 -36.79 6.69 36.13
CA ILE A 97 -36.31 7.04 34.79
C ILE A 97 -34.89 7.63 34.80
N ALA A 98 -34.53 8.40 35.84
CA ALA A 98 -33.18 8.95 36.01
C ALA A 98 -32.13 7.84 36.14
N VAL A 99 -32.42 6.78 36.89
CA VAL A 99 -31.51 5.63 37.05
C VAL A 99 -31.47 4.80 35.77
N ARG A 100 -32.60 4.61 35.09
CA ARG A 100 -32.68 3.87 33.81
C ARG A 100 -31.88 4.52 32.68
N LEU A 101 -31.77 5.84 32.67
CA LEU A 101 -31.01 6.58 31.67
C LEU A 101 -29.49 6.57 31.95
N LEU A 102 -29.06 6.22 33.16
CA LEU A 102 -27.65 6.28 33.56
C LEU A 102 -26.75 5.34 32.72
N PRO A 103 -27.12 4.08 32.43
CA PRO A 103 -26.36 3.24 31.51
C PRO A 103 -26.28 3.82 30.10
N ILE A 104 -27.37 4.38 29.55
CA ILE A 104 -27.33 5.03 28.23
C ILE A 104 -26.39 6.24 28.26
N ALA A 105 -26.48 7.07 29.30
CA ALA A 105 -25.57 8.20 29.48
C ALA A 105 -24.11 7.73 29.56
N CYS A 106 -23.81 6.65 30.28
CA CYS A 106 -22.47 6.06 30.33
C CYS A 106 -22.03 5.50 28.96
N VAL A 107 -22.90 4.78 28.26
CA VAL A 107 -22.61 4.21 26.93
C VAL A 107 -22.37 5.30 25.89
N LEU A 108 -23.07 6.43 25.97
CA LEU A 108 -22.87 7.56 25.05
C LEU A 108 -21.67 8.43 25.45
N SER A 109 -21.46 8.64 26.75
CA SER A 109 -20.37 9.50 27.25
C SER A 109 -19.02 8.81 27.26
N ALA A 110 -18.92 7.51 27.52
CA ALA A 110 -17.62 6.83 27.60
C ALA A 110 -16.85 6.85 26.26
N PRO A 111 -17.45 6.53 25.09
CA PRO A 111 -16.79 6.73 23.80
C PRO A 111 -16.49 8.20 23.53
N ALA A 112 -17.41 9.11 23.85
CA ALA A 112 -17.17 10.54 23.65
C ALA A 112 -15.96 11.03 24.48
N ILE A 113 -15.87 10.66 25.76
CA ILE A 113 -14.76 10.96 26.66
C ILE A 113 -13.48 10.30 26.15
N PHE A 114 -13.54 9.02 25.75
CA PHE A 114 -12.40 8.33 25.16
C PHE A 114 -11.87 9.09 23.94
N PHE A 115 -12.74 9.48 23.01
CA PHE A 115 -12.35 10.24 21.81
C PHE A 115 -12.00 11.73 22.06
N CYS A 116 -12.30 12.26 23.25
CA CYS A 116 -11.73 13.54 23.71
C CYS A 116 -10.23 13.42 24.01
N PHE A 117 -9.77 12.26 24.50
CA PHE A 117 -8.38 12.03 24.89
C PHE A 117 -7.58 11.20 23.89
N PHE A 118 -8.23 10.39 23.07
CA PHE A 118 -7.61 9.49 22.11
C PHE A 118 -8.14 9.76 20.69
N ARG A 119 -7.30 9.54 19.70
CA ARG A 119 -7.66 9.56 18.27
C ARG A 119 -7.26 8.24 17.62
N ILE A 120 -8.03 7.80 16.63
CA ILE A 120 -7.59 6.73 15.73
C ILE A 120 -6.51 7.33 14.85
N VAL A 121 -5.32 6.75 14.85
CA VAL A 121 -4.20 7.19 14.01
C VAL A 121 -4.24 6.46 12.67
N HIS A 122 -4.37 5.14 12.71
CA HIS A 122 -4.51 4.30 11.55
C HIS A 122 -5.23 3.00 11.93
N VAL A 123 -5.47 2.17 10.92
CA VAL A 123 -5.95 0.80 11.09
C VAL A 123 -4.92 -0.11 10.43
N ASP A 124 -4.50 -1.16 11.14
CA ASP A 124 -3.53 -2.12 10.60
C ASP A 124 -4.13 -2.99 9.48
N GLY A 125 -3.31 -3.84 8.85
CA GLY A 125 -3.73 -4.75 7.79
C GLY A 125 -4.81 -5.77 8.22
N GLU A 126 -5.07 -5.93 9.51
CA GLU A 126 -6.08 -6.82 10.09
C GLU A 126 -7.34 -6.10 10.59
N MET A 127 -7.52 -4.83 10.23
CA MET A 127 -8.66 -3.99 10.60
C MET A 127 -8.73 -3.62 12.09
N LYS A 128 -7.61 -3.64 12.83
CA LYS A 128 -7.56 -3.18 14.23
C LYS A 128 -7.22 -1.68 14.29
N PRO A 129 -8.04 -0.85 14.95
CA PRO A 129 -7.74 0.57 15.11
C PRO A 129 -6.61 0.77 16.11
N ILE A 130 -5.60 1.54 15.72
CA ILE A 130 -4.50 1.97 16.60
C ILE A 130 -4.82 3.36 17.14
N PHE A 131 -4.77 3.50 18.47
CA PHE A 131 -5.09 4.73 19.17
C PHE A 131 -3.84 5.41 19.69
N ALA A 132 -3.78 6.73 19.53
CA ALA A 132 -2.80 7.57 20.21
C ALA A 132 -3.52 8.65 21.03
N TYR A 133 -2.80 9.22 21.98
CA TYR A 133 -3.27 10.41 22.69
C TYR A 133 -3.56 11.52 21.68
N ARG A 134 -4.72 12.16 21.81
CA ARG A 134 -5.26 13.11 20.81
C ARG A 134 -4.33 14.28 20.53
N PHE A 135 -3.54 14.68 21.53
CA PHE A 135 -2.61 15.81 21.46
C PHE A 135 -1.14 15.37 21.34
N ALA A 136 -0.87 14.07 21.19
CA ALA A 136 0.48 13.60 20.89
C ALA A 136 0.82 13.90 19.43
N GLN A 137 2.00 14.46 19.22
CA GLN A 137 2.60 14.63 17.90
C GLN A 137 2.97 13.26 17.34
N SER A 138 2.65 13.02 16.07
CA SER A 138 3.12 11.84 15.34
C SER A 138 4.62 11.95 15.03
N ALA A 139 5.27 10.85 14.65
CA ALA A 139 6.71 10.83 14.35
C ALA A 139 7.12 11.92 13.35
N ASP A 140 6.34 12.09 12.27
CA ASP A 140 6.56 13.13 11.25
C ASP A 140 6.39 14.56 11.76
N GLN A 141 5.65 14.77 12.85
CA GLN A 141 5.42 16.08 13.48
C GLN A 141 6.48 16.42 14.53
N GLN A 142 7.16 15.40 15.07
CA GLN A 142 8.24 15.57 16.04
C GLN A 142 9.59 15.90 15.39
N LEU A 143 9.72 15.62 14.09
CA LEU A 143 10.93 15.92 13.35
C LEU A 143 11.08 17.42 13.09
N ASP A 144 12.26 17.93 13.39
CA ASP A 144 12.66 19.28 12.99
C ASP A 144 12.69 19.43 11.46
N ALA A 145 12.74 20.70 11.02
CA ALA A 145 13.02 21.00 9.63
C ALA A 145 14.33 20.32 9.22
N LEU A 146 14.37 19.77 8.01
CA LEU A 146 15.60 19.18 7.48
C LEU A 146 16.55 20.36 7.16
N ASP A 147 17.47 20.71 8.04
CA ASP A 147 18.44 21.76 7.73
C ASP A 147 19.54 21.15 6.83
N GLY A 148 19.61 21.61 5.58
CA GLY A 148 20.59 21.14 4.60
C GLY A 148 22.00 21.65 4.93
N GLY A 149 22.94 20.73 5.11
CA GLY A 149 24.35 21.04 5.36
C GLY A 149 25.12 21.45 4.10
N GLY A 150 24.71 22.56 3.45
CA GLY A 150 25.40 23.10 2.27
C GLY A 150 25.29 22.25 0.99
N ALA A 151 25.57 22.88 -0.16
CA ALA A 151 25.53 22.24 -1.48
C ALA A 151 26.36 20.95 -1.51
N ALA A 152 25.86 19.93 -2.22
CA ALA A 152 26.55 18.66 -2.36
C ALA A 152 28.00 18.87 -2.86
N GLU A 153 29.01 18.41 -2.10
CA GLU A 153 30.36 18.18 -2.64
C GLU A 153 30.42 16.84 -3.41
N GLY A 154 29.40 16.55 -4.22
CA GLY A 154 29.26 15.32 -4.99
C GLY A 154 28.82 15.61 -6.42
N ASP A 155 29.38 14.88 -7.39
CA ASP A 155 29.08 15.07 -8.81
C ASP A 155 27.75 14.37 -9.17
N SER A 156 26.63 15.09 -9.10
CA SER A 156 25.31 14.60 -9.52
C SER A 156 25.16 14.48 -11.05
N THR A 157 26.24 14.70 -11.82
CA THR A 157 26.23 14.63 -13.29
C THR A 157 26.91 13.38 -13.85
N GLN A 158 27.65 12.62 -13.03
CA GLN A 158 28.28 11.37 -13.46
C GLN A 158 27.42 10.17 -13.08
N SER A 159 26.71 9.63 -14.07
CA SER A 159 26.00 8.36 -13.91
C SER A 159 26.98 7.21 -13.77
N THR A 160 26.71 6.30 -12.84
CA THR A 160 27.49 5.09 -12.59
C THR A 160 26.67 3.84 -12.95
N GLU A 161 27.34 2.71 -13.19
CA GLU A 161 26.67 1.41 -13.43
C GLU A 161 25.87 0.90 -12.21
N HIS A 162 26.03 1.56 -11.06
CA HIS A 162 25.38 1.22 -9.80
C HIS A 162 24.23 2.17 -9.45
N ASP A 163 23.90 3.11 -10.32
CA ASP A 163 22.80 4.04 -10.09
C ASP A 163 21.45 3.29 -10.05
N PHE A 164 20.57 3.80 -9.19
CA PHE A 164 19.18 3.37 -9.08
C PHE A 164 18.30 4.62 -9.29
N PRO A 165 18.25 5.18 -10.52
CA PRO A 165 17.82 6.56 -10.75
C PRO A 165 16.30 6.76 -10.69
N GLN A 166 15.52 5.68 -10.62
CA GLN A 166 14.07 5.74 -10.74
C GLN A 166 13.36 4.60 -10.01
N PHE A 167 12.04 4.75 -9.91
CA PHE A 167 11.14 3.77 -9.32
C PHE A 167 11.38 2.35 -9.85
N LEU A 168 11.59 1.39 -8.94
CA LEU A 168 11.85 -0.04 -9.21
C LEU A 168 13.14 -0.33 -9.98
N GLY A 169 14.09 0.61 -9.99
CA GLY A 169 15.44 0.42 -10.53
C GLY A 169 15.62 1.04 -11.92
N PRO A 170 16.82 0.90 -12.50
CA PRO A 170 17.19 1.55 -13.76
C PRO A 170 16.23 1.21 -14.91
N ASP A 171 15.64 0.02 -14.91
CA ASP A 171 14.71 -0.46 -15.95
C ASP A 171 13.23 -0.46 -15.53
N ARG A 172 12.88 0.08 -14.34
CA ARG A 172 11.53 0.08 -13.75
C ARG A 172 10.85 -1.29 -13.64
N ASN A 173 11.62 -2.37 -13.53
CA ASN A 173 11.13 -3.74 -13.63
C ASN A 173 11.38 -4.61 -12.39
N LEU A 174 11.86 -4.02 -11.28
CA LEU A 174 12.26 -4.71 -10.05
C LEU A 174 13.42 -5.70 -10.21
N LYS A 175 14.28 -5.50 -11.22
CA LYS A 175 15.41 -6.40 -11.47
C LYS A 175 16.70 -5.61 -11.52
N LEU A 176 17.73 -6.19 -10.93
CA LEU A 176 19.12 -5.77 -11.08
C LEU A 176 19.95 -6.99 -11.49
N ALA A 177 20.87 -6.79 -12.43
CA ALA A 177 21.78 -7.85 -12.86
C ALA A 177 22.81 -8.23 -11.77
N GLY A 178 23.11 -7.31 -10.85
CA GLY A 178 24.05 -7.51 -9.77
C GLY A 178 23.84 -6.49 -8.64
N PRO A 179 24.71 -6.52 -7.62
CA PRO A 179 25.87 -7.40 -7.47
C PRO A 179 25.47 -8.86 -7.19
N ASN A 180 26.45 -9.78 -7.28
CA ASN A 180 26.25 -11.16 -6.86
C ASN A 180 26.23 -11.22 -5.32
N LEU A 181 25.07 -11.45 -4.72
CA LEU A 181 24.90 -11.46 -3.27
C LEU A 181 25.44 -12.76 -2.66
N ALA A 182 26.08 -12.67 -1.50
CA ALA A 182 26.46 -13.83 -0.72
C ALA A 182 25.24 -14.36 0.06
N SER A 183 25.04 -15.68 0.06
CA SER A 183 23.91 -16.35 0.70
C SER A 183 24.20 -16.84 2.13
N ASP A 184 25.35 -16.47 2.72
CA ASP A 184 25.78 -16.91 4.05
C ASP A 184 25.26 -16.01 5.20
N TRP A 185 24.05 -15.44 5.06
CA TRP A 185 23.50 -14.43 5.99
C TRP A 185 23.38 -14.91 7.45
N ASN A 186 23.18 -16.21 7.67
CA ASN A 186 23.17 -16.80 9.02
C ASN A 186 24.52 -16.64 9.76
N THR A 187 25.63 -16.50 9.02
CA THR A 187 26.98 -16.32 9.57
C THR A 187 27.57 -14.94 9.27
N SER A 188 27.13 -14.32 8.19
CA SER A 188 27.58 -13.02 7.69
C SER A 188 26.36 -12.16 7.32
N PRO A 189 25.55 -11.72 8.30
CA PRO A 189 24.38 -10.90 8.01
C PRO A 189 24.78 -9.53 7.42
N PRO A 190 23.87 -8.84 6.73
CA PRO A 190 24.08 -7.48 6.28
C PRO A 190 24.56 -6.54 7.40
N GLN A 191 25.51 -5.67 7.09
CA GLN A 191 26.04 -4.70 8.06
C GLN A 191 25.27 -3.39 7.97
N GLU A 192 24.66 -2.93 9.06
CA GLU A 192 24.11 -1.57 9.13
C GLU A 192 25.25 -0.54 8.99
N VAL A 193 25.13 0.35 8.00
CA VAL A 193 26.07 1.45 7.75
C VAL A 193 25.62 2.69 8.50
N TRP A 194 24.34 3.03 8.38
CA TRP A 194 23.71 4.13 9.10
C TRP A 194 22.20 3.88 9.24
N ARG A 195 21.61 4.56 10.23
CA ARG A 195 20.19 4.61 10.49
C ARG A 195 19.81 5.99 10.99
N ARG A 196 18.66 6.49 10.58
CA ARG A 196 18.17 7.81 10.99
C ARG A 196 16.65 7.91 11.02
N PRO A 197 16.09 8.83 11.82
CA PRO A 197 14.70 9.25 11.67
C PRO A 197 14.45 9.91 10.31
N ILE A 198 13.28 9.62 9.72
CA ILE A 198 12.80 10.18 8.46
C ILE A 198 11.29 10.48 8.59
N GLY A 199 10.81 11.47 7.83
CA GLY A 199 9.41 11.85 7.79
C GLY A 199 8.54 10.80 7.11
N ALA A 200 7.24 10.84 7.38
CA ALA A 200 6.30 9.85 6.89
C ALA A 200 6.19 9.82 5.36
N GLY A 201 5.96 8.66 4.77
CA GLY A 201 5.77 8.54 3.32
C GLY A 201 6.18 7.17 2.78
N TRP A 202 5.70 6.89 1.58
CA TRP A 202 5.84 5.59 0.90
C TRP A 202 6.74 5.63 -0.33
N SER A 203 7.37 6.79 -0.55
CA SER A 203 8.42 6.96 -1.53
C SER A 203 9.59 6.01 -1.25
N GLY A 204 10.11 5.32 -2.28
CA GLY A 204 11.38 4.62 -2.18
C GLY A 204 12.55 5.62 -2.16
N PHE A 205 13.78 5.10 -2.05
CA PHE A 205 14.96 5.86 -2.42
C PHE A 205 15.28 5.68 -3.90
N VAL A 206 15.87 6.72 -4.49
CA VAL A 206 16.62 6.64 -5.75
C VAL A 206 18.02 7.17 -5.50
N VAL A 207 19.02 6.58 -6.17
CA VAL A 207 20.43 6.94 -6.00
C VAL A 207 21.06 7.21 -7.34
N VAL A 208 21.79 8.33 -7.43
CA VAL A 208 22.71 8.64 -8.54
C VAL A 208 24.00 9.16 -7.94
N GLY A 209 25.12 8.48 -8.25
CA GLY A 209 26.40 8.74 -7.61
C GLY A 209 26.31 8.60 -6.08
N ASP A 210 26.77 9.63 -5.36
CA ASP A 210 26.83 9.62 -3.88
C ASP A 210 25.58 10.16 -3.19
N LEU A 211 24.53 10.49 -3.96
CA LEU A 211 23.32 11.15 -3.46
C LEU A 211 22.09 10.26 -3.57
N ALA A 212 21.33 10.19 -2.47
CA ALA A 212 20.06 9.49 -2.37
C ALA A 212 18.92 10.49 -2.23
N TYR A 213 17.85 10.29 -3.02
CA TYR A 213 16.67 11.15 -3.04
C TYR A 213 15.43 10.36 -2.68
N THR A 214 14.51 10.97 -1.94
CA THR A 214 13.21 10.37 -1.58
C THR A 214 12.21 11.49 -1.27
N MET A 215 10.94 11.14 -1.09
CA MET A 215 9.90 12.07 -0.63
C MET A 215 9.41 11.73 0.77
N GLU A 216 9.17 12.74 1.59
CA GLU A 216 8.71 12.57 2.97
C GLU A 216 7.77 13.71 3.40
N GLN A 217 6.91 13.44 4.36
CA GLN A 217 6.05 14.40 5.04
C GLN A 217 6.72 14.77 6.36
N ARG A 218 6.87 16.06 6.63
CA ARG A 218 7.24 16.58 7.96
C ARG A 218 6.23 17.66 8.37
N GLY A 219 5.40 17.33 9.35
CA GLY A 219 4.30 18.18 9.79
C GLY A 219 3.37 18.59 8.63
N PRO A 220 3.16 19.90 8.36
CA PRO A 220 2.22 20.36 7.34
C PRO A 220 2.78 20.38 5.92
N SER A 221 3.99 19.85 5.68
CA SER A 221 4.68 19.99 4.40
C SER A 221 5.21 18.67 3.86
N GLU A 222 5.09 18.50 2.54
CA GLU A 222 5.77 17.46 1.76
C GLU A 222 7.16 17.97 1.36
N TYR A 223 8.13 17.06 1.36
CA TYR A 223 9.52 17.34 1.04
C TYR A 223 9.99 16.41 -0.06
N VAL A 224 10.84 16.93 -0.94
CA VAL A 224 11.82 16.13 -1.68
C VAL A 224 13.14 16.31 -0.92
N SER A 225 13.70 15.23 -0.42
CA SER A 225 14.87 15.27 0.47
C SER A 225 16.04 14.54 -0.18
N CYS A 226 17.22 15.15 -0.07
CA CYS A 226 18.49 14.60 -0.53
C CYS A 226 19.38 14.24 0.66
N TYR A 227 19.98 13.07 0.59
CA TYR A 227 20.87 12.50 1.61
C TYR A 227 22.17 12.03 0.96
N ARG A 228 23.27 12.06 1.71
CA ARG A 228 24.51 11.43 1.27
C ARG A 228 24.43 9.92 1.52
N VAL A 229 24.74 9.11 0.51
CA VAL A 229 24.66 7.65 0.58
C VAL A 229 25.60 7.07 1.66
N ALA A 230 26.78 7.69 1.83
CA ALA A 230 27.83 7.17 2.71
C ALA A 230 27.47 7.16 4.21
N ASP A 231 26.69 8.13 4.67
CA ASP A 231 26.42 8.36 6.11
C ASP A 231 24.96 8.73 6.43
N GLY A 232 24.12 8.95 5.42
CA GLY A 232 22.72 9.30 5.60
C GLY A 232 22.49 10.76 6.01
N GLU A 233 23.51 11.61 5.99
CA GLU A 233 23.38 13.01 6.38
C GLU A 233 22.53 13.80 5.37
N PRO A 234 21.64 14.71 5.81
CA PRO A 234 20.90 15.59 4.91
C PRO A 234 21.84 16.50 4.12
N VAL A 235 21.60 16.62 2.82
CA VAL A 235 22.32 17.56 1.95
C VAL A 235 21.46 18.79 1.69
N TRP A 236 20.29 18.58 1.08
CA TRP A 236 19.31 19.62 0.79
C TRP A 236 17.89 19.06 0.86
N ASN A 237 16.90 19.95 0.90
CA ASN A 237 15.50 19.60 0.70
C ASN A 237 14.75 20.70 -0.05
N PHE A 238 13.75 20.28 -0.82
CA PHE A 238 12.72 21.15 -1.34
C PHE A 238 11.44 20.94 -0.52
N LYS A 239 10.80 22.03 -0.11
CA LYS A 239 9.60 22.01 0.74
C LYS A 239 8.37 22.55 -0.01
N HIS A 240 7.26 21.81 0.07
CA HIS A 240 5.95 22.23 -0.41
C HIS A 240 4.90 22.13 0.71
N GLU A 241 4.13 23.19 0.93
CA GLU A 241 3.08 23.21 1.96
C GLU A 241 1.85 22.42 1.50
N ALA A 242 1.88 21.13 1.75
CA ALA A 242 0.77 20.21 1.57
C ALA A 242 0.85 19.07 2.58
N ARG A 243 -0.29 18.50 2.93
CA ARG A 243 -0.37 17.30 3.76
C ARG A 243 -1.40 16.33 3.21
N HIS A 244 -0.96 15.13 2.89
CA HIS A 244 -1.84 14.03 2.54
C HIS A 244 -1.86 13.00 3.68
N GLU A 245 -3.04 12.67 4.18
CA GLU A 245 -3.21 11.64 5.20
C GLU A 245 -4.54 10.92 5.02
N THR A 246 -4.53 9.59 5.18
CA THR A 246 -5.76 8.79 5.26
C THR A 246 -5.62 7.73 6.34
N VAL A 247 -6.76 7.26 6.86
CA VAL A 247 -6.78 6.29 7.97
C VAL A 247 -6.17 4.93 7.57
N LEU A 248 -6.34 4.53 6.30
CA LEU A 248 -5.86 3.23 5.79
C LEU A 248 -4.55 3.35 4.97
N GLY A 249 -4.31 4.49 4.33
CA GLY A 249 -3.11 4.74 3.52
C GLY A 249 -2.01 5.52 4.24
N TYR A 250 -2.24 5.88 5.51
CA TYR A 250 -1.30 6.64 6.34
C TYR A 250 -0.88 7.98 5.72
N VAL A 251 0.16 8.58 6.29
CA VAL A 251 0.61 9.94 6.01
C VAL A 251 1.66 9.97 4.90
N GLY A 252 1.59 11.00 4.06
CA GLY A 252 2.70 11.47 3.24
C GLY A 252 2.71 11.02 1.79
N PRO A 253 3.71 11.52 1.03
CA PRO A 253 3.86 11.29 -0.40
C PRO A 253 4.14 9.83 -0.70
N ARG A 254 3.74 9.38 -1.89
CA ARG A 254 3.79 7.96 -2.29
C ARG A 254 4.60 7.68 -3.54
N SER A 255 4.75 8.67 -4.41
CA SER A 255 5.56 8.53 -5.60
C SER A 255 7.05 8.48 -5.24
N THR A 256 7.84 7.85 -6.11
CA THR A 256 9.30 7.83 -6.02
C THR A 256 9.87 8.81 -7.06
N PRO A 257 10.81 9.70 -6.69
CA PRO A 257 11.41 10.63 -7.64
C PRO A 257 12.13 9.92 -8.79
N LEU A 258 12.38 10.67 -9.86
CA LEU A 258 13.22 10.29 -10.98
C LEU A 258 14.42 11.24 -11.03
N VAL A 259 15.63 10.70 -11.18
CA VAL A 259 16.85 11.49 -11.39
C VAL A 259 17.33 11.28 -12.82
N HIS A 260 17.54 12.36 -13.57
CA HIS A 260 18.08 12.32 -14.92
C HIS A 260 18.72 13.65 -15.29
N ASP A 261 19.91 13.60 -15.91
CA ASP A 261 20.66 14.78 -16.40
C ASP A 261 20.77 15.92 -15.37
N GLY A 262 21.23 15.56 -14.16
CA GLY A 262 21.44 16.50 -13.06
C GLY A 262 20.17 17.13 -12.50
N LYS A 263 18.99 16.54 -12.78
CA LYS A 263 17.70 17.02 -12.25
C LYS A 263 16.94 15.93 -11.54
N VAL A 264 16.16 16.33 -10.53
CA VAL A 264 15.20 15.50 -9.81
C VAL A 264 13.79 15.89 -10.22
N TYR A 265 13.01 14.93 -10.67
CA TYR A 265 11.59 15.09 -11.00
C TYR A 265 10.74 14.35 -9.99
N ALA A 266 9.83 15.05 -9.32
CA ALA A 266 9.03 14.48 -8.24
C ALA A 266 7.60 15.01 -8.28
N VAL A 267 6.64 14.19 -7.86
CA VAL A 267 5.23 14.58 -7.76
C VAL A 267 4.67 14.26 -6.37
N GLY A 268 4.21 15.30 -5.67
CA GLY A 268 3.57 15.18 -4.35
C GLY A 268 2.24 14.46 -4.40
N ALA A 269 1.75 13.96 -3.25
CA ALA A 269 0.46 13.25 -3.22
C ALA A 269 -0.72 14.17 -3.59
N THR A 270 -0.55 15.48 -3.40
CA THR A 270 -1.53 16.53 -3.72
C THR A 270 -1.34 17.17 -5.10
N GLY A 271 -0.43 16.67 -5.95
CA GLY A 271 -0.31 17.16 -7.34
C GLY A 271 0.74 18.24 -7.60
N ALA A 272 1.59 18.58 -6.63
CA ALA A 272 2.74 19.42 -6.89
C ALA A 272 3.81 18.64 -7.67
N LEU A 273 3.96 18.92 -8.96
CA LEU A 273 5.00 18.36 -9.82
C LEU A 273 6.17 19.36 -9.90
N VAL A 274 7.39 18.90 -9.65
CA VAL A 274 8.58 19.75 -9.63
C VAL A 274 9.71 19.14 -10.45
N GLY A 275 10.45 19.99 -11.15
CA GLY A 275 11.79 19.73 -11.66
C GLY A 275 12.80 20.54 -10.85
N LEU A 276 13.70 19.86 -10.16
CA LEU A 276 14.70 20.46 -9.28
C LEU A 276 16.11 20.20 -9.80
N ASP A 277 17.03 21.11 -9.53
CA ASP A 277 18.45 20.85 -9.68
C ASP A 277 18.90 19.79 -8.66
N ALA A 278 19.57 18.73 -9.11
CA ALA A 278 19.88 17.58 -8.27
C ALA A 278 20.96 17.87 -7.21
N ALA A 279 21.84 18.85 -7.45
CA ALA A 279 22.91 19.18 -6.52
C ALA A 279 22.45 20.12 -5.39
N THR A 280 21.45 20.97 -5.67
CA THR A 280 21.04 22.07 -4.78
C THR A 280 19.62 21.95 -4.26
N GLY A 281 18.73 21.26 -4.98
CA GLY A 281 17.30 21.26 -4.72
C GLY A 281 16.57 22.51 -5.22
N ASP A 282 17.25 23.40 -5.94
CA ASP A 282 16.65 24.61 -6.49
C ASP A 282 15.60 24.28 -7.55
N VAL A 283 14.49 25.00 -7.52
CA VAL A 283 13.40 24.80 -8.47
C VAL A 283 13.81 25.28 -9.86
N VAL A 284 13.86 24.37 -10.83
CA VAL A 284 14.01 24.70 -12.26
C VAL A 284 12.65 25.06 -12.85
N TRP A 285 11.65 24.22 -12.61
CA TRP A 285 10.26 24.45 -13.01
C TRP A 285 9.30 23.72 -12.06
N ARG A 286 8.04 24.15 -12.02
CA ARG A 286 7.00 23.54 -11.17
C ARG A 286 5.62 23.70 -11.78
N HIS A 287 4.74 22.77 -11.44
CA HIS A 287 3.36 22.67 -11.89
C HIS A 287 2.44 22.29 -10.72
N ASP A 288 1.23 22.82 -10.74
CA ASP A 288 0.15 22.37 -9.88
C ASP A 288 -0.85 21.61 -10.75
N LEU A 289 -0.81 20.28 -10.66
CA LEU A 289 -1.63 19.43 -11.51
C LEU A 289 -3.11 19.54 -11.17
N LEU A 290 -3.48 19.93 -9.94
CA LEU A 290 -4.88 20.12 -9.60
C LEU A 290 -5.41 21.37 -10.31
N ASP A 291 -4.67 22.47 -10.25
CA ASP A 291 -5.03 23.71 -10.94
C ASP A 291 -5.04 23.53 -12.48
N GLU A 292 -4.02 22.87 -13.05
CA GLU A 292 -3.92 22.63 -14.50
C GLU A 292 -5.08 21.79 -15.06
N PHE A 293 -5.53 20.81 -14.28
CA PHE A 293 -6.62 19.93 -14.65
C PHE A 293 -7.97 20.33 -14.02
N ASP A 294 -8.12 21.57 -13.56
CA ASP A 294 -9.37 22.15 -13.05
C ASP A 294 -10.05 21.26 -11.98
N THR A 295 -9.23 20.80 -11.03
CA THR A 295 -9.60 19.86 -9.97
C THR A 295 -9.41 20.51 -8.61
N THR A 296 -10.43 20.46 -7.74
CA THR A 296 -10.21 20.79 -6.32
C THR A 296 -9.62 19.60 -5.57
N GLN A 297 -8.87 19.86 -4.50
CA GLN A 297 -8.34 18.79 -3.62
C GLN A 297 -9.45 17.82 -3.17
N ALA A 298 -10.62 18.32 -2.78
CA ALA A 298 -11.74 17.48 -2.33
C ALA A 298 -12.30 16.57 -3.44
N GLN A 299 -12.30 17.02 -4.69
CA GLN A 299 -12.67 16.17 -5.84
C GLN A 299 -11.59 15.12 -6.09
N PHE A 300 -10.32 15.53 -6.03
CA PHE A 300 -9.19 14.62 -6.21
C PHE A 300 -9.20 13.50 -5.16
N ASP A 301 -9.38 13.83 -3.88
CA ASP A 301 -9.47 12.85 -2.79
C ASP A 301 -10.64 11.87 -2.96
N GLY A 302 -11.73 12.30 -3.61
CA GLY A 302 -12.87 11.43 -3.93
C GLY A 302 -12.62 10.48 -5.11
N MET A 303 -11.67 10.79 -5.99
CA MET A 303 -11.34 10.00 -7.18
C MET A 303 -10.12 9.09 -6.95
N VAL A 304 -9.12 9.62 -6.25
CA VAL A 304 -7.83 8.99 -5.99
C VAL A 304 -7.60 9.05 -4.49
N ALA A 305 -8.37 8.25 -3.76
CA ALA A 305 -8.44 8.27 -2.29
C ALA A 305 -7.08 8.15 -1.60
N TRP A 306 -6.11 7.49 -2.23
CA TRP A 306 -4.76 7.33 -1.66
C TRP A 306 -3.75 8.37 -2.17
N GLY A 307 -4.18 9.45 -2.83
CA GLY A 307 -3.29 10.46 -3.37
C GLY A 307 -2.47 9.97 -4.58
N ARG A 308 -1.68 10.88 -5.18
CA ARG A 308 -0.80 10.49 -6.29
C ARG A 308 0.32 9.56 -5.83
N ALA A 309 0.34 8.34 -6.39
CA ALA A 309 1.37 7.33 -6.14
C ALA A 309 2.22 7.00 -7.37
N SER A 310 1.77 7.37 -8.56
CA SER A 310 2.49 7.11 -9.81
C SER A 310 3.78 7.93 -9.89
N SER A 311 4.91 7.25 -10.06
CA SER A 311 6.23 7.86 -10.19
C SER A 311 6.46 8.38 -11.62
N PRO A 312 7.09 9.55 -11.81
CA PRO A 312 7.36 10.09 -13.14
C PRO A 312 8.12 9.09 -14.03
N LEU A 313 7.75 9.05 -15.31
CA LEU A 313 8.41 8.25 -16.35
C LEU A 313 9.26 9.17 -17.22
N LEU A 314 10.53 8.80 -17.42
CA LEU A 314 11.39 9.40 -18.43
C LEU A 314 11.12 8.74 -19.79
N TYR A 315 11.04 9.57 -20.83
CA TYR A 315 11.19 9.12 -22.21
C TYR A 315 12.20 10.00 -22.94
N GLU A 316 13.31 9.42 -23.39
CA GLU A 316 14.29 10.08 -24.23
C GLU A 316 13.82 9.99 -25.70
N GLY A 317 13.09 11.03 -26.13
CA GLY A 317 12.66 11.18 -27.51
C GLY A 317 13.81 11.62 -28.41
N LYS A 318 13.52 11.73 -29.71
CA LYS A 318 14.55 12.10 -30.70
C LYS A 318 15.12 13.50 -30.50
N ASP A 319 14.26 14.44 -30.10
CA ASP A 319 14.58 15.87 -30.03
C ASP A 319 14.68 16.38 -28.59
N ARG A 320 14.09 15.68 -27.62
CA ARG A 320 13.98 16.09 -26.22
C ARG A 320 13.67 14.92 -25.29
N ALA A 321 14.04 15.06 -24.03
CA ALA A 321 13.55 14.20 -22.96
C ALA A 321 12.19 14.69 -22.46
N LEU A 322 11.28 13.75 -22.19
CA LEU A 322 9.95 14.00 -21.65
C LEU A 322 9.78 13.38 -20.26
N ILE A 323 9.10 14.11 -19.38
CA ILE A 323 8.63 13.63 -18.08
C ILE A 323 7.14 13.38 -18.18
N ILE A 324 6.75 12.13 -18.01
CA ILE A 324 5.41 11.63 -18.28
C ILE A 324 4.79 11.10 -17.00
N LEU A 325 3.55 11.47 -16.75
CA LEU A 325 2.81 11.05 -15.56
C LEU A 325 1.33 10.87 -15.89
N PRO A 326 0.60 10.08 -15.08
CA PRO A 326 -0.84 10.06 -15.13
C PRO A 326 -1.39 11.44 -14.80
N ALA A 327 -2.11 12.04 -15.74
CA ALA A 327 -2.72 13.34 -15.57
C ALA A 327 -3.86 13.25 -14.56
N GLY A 328 -4.88 12.42 -14.81
CA GLY A 328 -5.90 11.99 -13.86
C GLY A 328 -6.52 13.10 -12.98
N GLY A 329 -7.68 13.60 -13.40
CA GLY A 329 -8.52 14.60 -12.73
C GLY A 329 -9.93 14.61 -13.39
N PRO A 330 -10.94 15.31 -12.84
CA PRO A 330 -12.32 15.16 -13.26
C PRO A 330 -12.49 15.50 -14.73
N THR A 331 -13.54 14.88 -15.25
CA THR A 331 -14.11 15.09 -16.56
C THR A 331 -14.25 16.59 -16.88
N ARG A 332 -13.36 17.09 -17.75
CA ARG A 332 -13.88 17.78 -18.95
C ARG A 332 -14.76 16.76 -19.70
N LYS A 333 -15.43 17.10 -20.80
CA LYS A 333 -16.24 16.10 -21.52
C LYS A 333 -15.53 14.74 -21.75
N GLU A 334 -14.20 14.71 -21.70
CA GLU A 334 -13.34 13.53 -21.66
C GLU A 334 -12.20 13.74 -20.60
N SER A 335 -11.86 12.71 -19.81
CA SER A 335 -10.71 12.74 -18.87
C SER A 335 -9.38 12.77 -19.64
N THR A 336 -8.25 13.01 -18.97
CA THR A 336 -6.91 12.85 -19.55
C THR A 336 -6.14 11.76 -18.81
N THR A 337 -5.61 10.77 -19.54
CA THR A 337 -4.87 9.65 -18.94
C THR A 337 -3.44 10.04 -18.61
N LEU A 338 -2.70 10.53 -19.59
CA LEU A 338 -1.29 10.88 -19.46
C LEU A 338 -1.06 12.34 -19.88
N VAL A 339 -0.09 12.97 -19.24
CA VAL A 339 0.48 14.26 -19.65
C VAL A 339 2.00 14.13 -19.73
N ALA A 340 2.60 14.82 -20.69
CA ALA A 340 4.04 14.89 -20.84
C ALA A 340 4.51 16.34 -20.82
N TYR A 341 5.57 16.57 -20.06
CA TYR A 341 6.28 17.84 -19.98
C TYR A 341 7.70 17.67 -20.51
N ASP A 342 8.22 18.72 -21.14
CA ASP A 342 9.62 18.79 -21.53
C ASP A 342 10.50 18.78 -20.27
N ALA A 343 11.44 17.85 -20.20
CA ALA A 343 12.22 17.63 -18.98
C ALA A 343 13.07 18.85 -18.58
N GLN A 344 13.56 19.61 -19.56
CA GLN A 344 14.43 20.76 -19.26
C GLN A 344 13.62 22.01 -18.91
N THR A 345 12.55 22.29 -19.65
CA THR A 345 11.82 23.56 -19.57
C THR A 345 10.55 23.49 -18.74
N GLY A 346 10.01 22.29 -18.53
CA GLY A 346 8.70 22.08 -17.93
C GLY A 346 7.54 22.45 -18.86
N GLU A 347 7.75 22.77 -20.13
CA GLU A 347 6.64 23.07 -21.05
C GLU A 347 5.79 21.81 -21.29
N GLN A 348 4.46 21.91 -21.17
CA GLN A 348 3.57 20.80 -21.50
C GLN A 348 3.63 20.51 -23.01
N VAL A 349 4.04 19.30 -23.40
CA VAL A 349 4.22 18.90 -24.79
C VAL A 349 2.95 18.25 -25.34
N TRP A 350 2.35 17.33 -24.60
CA TRP A 350 1.14 16.65 -25.02
C TRP A 350 0.31 16.13 -23.84
N THR A 351 -0.97 15.89 -24.11
CA THR A 351 -1.90 15.13 -23.26
C THR A 351 -2.49 13.98 -24.08
N GLY A 352 -2.73 12.83 -23.47
CA GLY A 352 -3.17 11.63 -24.18
C GLY A 352 -4.10 10.72 -23.38
N GLY A 353 -4.98 10.00 -24.08
CA GLY A 353 -5.95 9.07 -23.49
C GLY A 353 -7.15 9.76 -22.81
N GLN A 354 -8.14 8.95 -22.44
CA GLN A 354 -9.41 9.41 -21.86
C GLN A 354 -9.85 8.65 -20.60
N GLN A 355 -8.95 7.85 -20.04
CA GLN A 355 -9.18 7.00 -18.88
C GLN A 355 -8.75 7.69 -17.57
N PRO A 356 -9.50 7.53 -16.47
CA PRO A 356 -9.06 7.94 -15.14
C PRO A 356 -7.80 7.22 -14.69
N MET A 357 -7.00 7.87 -13.86
CA MET A 357 -5.78 7.27 -13.31
C MET A 357 -6.08 6.24 -12.22
N SER A 358 -5.14 5.32 -12.03
CA SER A 358 -5.00 4.52 -10.81
C SER A 358 -3.65 4.82 -10.17
N TYR A 359 -3.01 3.84 -9.52
CA TYR A 359 -1.81 4.03 -8.71
C TYR A 359 -0.54 3.43 -9.31
N ALA A 360 -0.67 2.62 -10.36
CA ALA A 360 0.47 2.13 -11.12
C ALA A 360 1.18 3.29 -11.86
N SER A 361 2.48 3.13 -12.08
CA SER A 361 3.27 4.14 -12.78
C SER A 361 3.31 3.80 -14.28
N PRO A 362 3.36 4.78 -15.18
CA PRO A 362 3.58 4.50 -16.60
C PRO A 362 4.97 3.87 -16.79
N SER A 363 5.06 2.96 -17.76
CA SER A 363 6.29 2.21 -18.08
C SER A 363 6.44 2.03 -19.59
N LEU A 364 7.68 1.88 -20.09
CA LEU A 364 7.97 1.72 -21.51
C LEU A 364 8.12 0.24 -21.88
N PHE A 365 7.55 -0.16 -23.02
CA PHE A 365 7.66 -1.52 -23.56
C PHE A 365 7.90 -1.50 -25.07
N GLN A 366 8.60 -2.51 -25.57
CA GLN A 366 8.76 -2.76 -27.00
C GLN A 366 7.64 -3.69 -27.48
N LEU A 367 6.63 -3.14 -28.16
CA LEU A 367 5.43 -3.86 -28.55
C LEU A 367 5.15 -3.65 -30.04
N GLY A 368 5.04 -4.75 -30.79
CA GLY A 368 4.83 -4.69 -32.25
C GLY A 368 5.93 -3.96 -33.03
N GLY A 369 7.17 -3.99 -32.51
CA GLY A 369 8.33 -3.33 -33.11
C GLY A 369 8.46 -1.82 -32.80
N GLU A 370 7.62 -1.28 -31.92
CA GLU A 370 7.63 0.14 -31.54
C GLU A 370 7.69 0.30 -30.01
N THR A 371 8.32 1.38 -29.55
CA THR A 371 8.29 1.78 -28.14
C THR A 371 6.92 2.36 -27.80
N GLN A 372 6.31 1.86 -26.74
CA GLN A 372 5.01 2.33 -26.26
C GLN A 372 5.05 2.58 -24.76
N ILE A 373 4.33 3.61 -24.30
CA ILE A 373 4.02 3.79 -22.89
C ILE A 373 2.83 2.90 -22.58
N MET A 374 2.97 2.01 -21.60
CA MET A 374 1.85 1.33 -21.01
C MET A 374 1.38 2.07 -19.77
N SER A 375 0.07 2.31 -19.71
CA SER A 375 -0.62 2.88 -18.56
C SER A 375 -1.63 1.87 -18.03
N VAL A 376 -1.52 1.54 -16.76
CA VAL A 376 -2.54 0.76 -16.05
C VAL A 376 -3.45 1.77 -15.34
N ASN A 377 -4.64 1.94 -15.89
CA ASN A 377 -5.62 2.94 -15.50
C ASN A 377 -6.56 2.38 -14.43
N GLU A 378 -7.60 3.13 -14.07
CA GLU A 378 -8.58 2.68 -13.07
C GLU A 378 -9.24 1.34 -13.43
N SER A 379 -9.74 1.23 -14.67
CA SER A 379 -10.52 0.08 -15.14
C SER A 379 -10.03 -0.51 -16.46
N THR A 380 -8.88 -0.04 -16.98
CA THR A 380 -8.33 -0.43 -18.27
C THR A 380 -6.81 -0.47 -18.26
N VAL A 381 -6.21 -1.11 -19.26
CA VAL A 381 -4.78 -1.00 -19.59
C VAL A 381 -4.68 -0.47 -21.01
N SER A 382 -3.84 0.53 -21.24
CA SER A 382 -3.69 1.16 -22.55
C SER A 382 -2.22 1.34 -22.95
N GLY A 383 -1.97 1.25 -24.26
CA GLY A 383 -0.69 1.58 -24.87
C GLY A 383 -0.75 2.94 -25.57
N HIS A 384 0.31 3.73 -25.45
CA HIS A 384 0.39 5.07 -26.01
C HIS A 384 1.70 5.29 -26.76
N ASN A 385 1.65 6.06 -27.84
CA ASN A 385 2.86 6.54 -28.50
C ASN A 385 3.58 7.58 -27.60
N PRO A 386 4.87 7.39 -27.29
CA PRO A 386 5.56 8.25 -26.33
C PRO A 386 5.85 9.67 -26.81
N GLU A 387 5.95 9.87 -28.13
CA GLU A 387 6.22 11.20 -28.72
C GLU A 387 4.96 12.08 -28.77
N THR A 388 3.77 11.46 -28.81
CA THR A 388 2.51 12.18 -29.11
C THR A 388 1.38 11.97 -28.11
N GLY A 389 1.51 11.02 -27.18
CA GLY A 389 0.45 10.62 -26.26
C GLY A 389 -0.71 9.84 -26.88
N LYS A 390 -0.70 9.64 -28.21
CA LYS A 390 -1.78 8.97 -28.94
C LYS A 390 -1.98 7.55 -28.42
N GLN A 391 -3.20 7.24 -27.98
CA GLN A 391 -3.58 5.87 -27.60
C GLN A 391 -3.54 4.96 -28.83
N LEU A 392 -2.83 3.83 -28.71
CA LEU A 392 -2.62 2.82 -29.74
C LEU A 392 -3.58 1.63 -29.59
N TRP A 393 -3.85 1.24 -28.35
CA TRP A 393 -4.80 0.19 -27.98
C TRP A 393 -5.25 0.37 -26.54
N ILE A 394 -6.32 -0.34 -26.19
CA ILE A 394 -6.87 -0.39 -24.84
C ILE A 394 -7.55 -1.74 -24.61
N THR A 395 -7.46 -2.27 -23.40
CA THR A 395 -8.14 -3.49 -22.96
C THR A 395 -8.70 -3.30 -21.55
N ASP A 396 -9.76 -4.03 -21.21
CA ASP A 396 -10.41 -3.92 -19.91
C ASP A 396 -9.54 -4.53 -18.81
N TRP A 397 -9.48 -3.89 -17.64
CA TRP A 397 -8.85 -4.42 -16.43
C TRP A 397 -9.58 -3.87 -15.21
N ALA A 398 -10.63 -4.58 -14.79
CA ALA A 398 -11.61 -4.06 -13.86
C ALA A 398 -10.98 -3.51 -12.56
N GLY A 399 -11.43 -2.32 -12.16
CA GLY A 399 -10.97 -1.65 -10.96
C GLY A 399 -11.75 -0.40 -10.60
N ASP A 400 -11.43 0.10 -9.42
CA ASP A 400 -12.03 1.28 -8.80
C ASP A 400 -10.95 1.89 -7.89
N SER A 401 -10.57 3.13 -8.15
CA SER A 401 -9.48 3.81 -7.43
C SER A 401 -9.79 4.06 -5.94
N SER A 402 -11.04 3.86 -5.50
CA SER A 402 -11.46 3.99 -4.10
C SER A 402 -11.54 2.66 -3.32
N GLY A 403 -11.88 1.55 -3.99
CA GLY A 403 -12.17 0.27 -3.32
C GLY A 403 -11.41 -0.95 -3.85
N ALA A 404 -10.94 -0.89 -5.09
CA ALA A 404 -10.21 -1.95 -5.77
C ALA A 404 -9.09 -1.31 -6.60
N ALA A 405 -8.14 -0.68 -5.92
CA ALA A 405 -7.05 0.07 -6.52
C ALA A 405 -6.11 -0.84 -7.33
N THR A 406 -5.58 -0.33 -8.44
CA THR A 406 -4.55 -1.01 -9.23
C THR A 406 -3.22 -0.31 -9.01
N CYS A 407 -2.27 -1.00 -8.36
CA CYS A 407 -0.96 -0.45 -7.97
C CYS A 407 0.25 -1.22 -8.54
N SER A 408 0.08 -2.50 -8.88
CA SER A 408 1.17 -3.32 -9.45
C SER A 408 1.54 -2.86 -10.85
N GLN A 409 2.84 -2.79 -11.14
CA GLN A 409 3.32 -2.46 -12.49
C GLN A 409 3.02 -3.59 -13.48
N PRO A 410 2.75 -3.25 -14.75
CA PRO A 410 2.79 -4.25 -15.82
C PRO A 410 4.20 -4.82 -15.95
N VAL A 411 4.33 -6.11 -16.28
CA VAL A 411 5.62 -6.78 -16.42
C VAL A 411 5.75 -7.39 -17.81
N ASP A 412 6.87 -7.11 -18.47
CA ASP A 412 7.24 -7.74 -19.74
C ASP A 412 7.66 -9.20 -19.52
N LEU A 413 6.98 -10.11 -20.23
CA LEU A 413 7.30 -11.55 -20.25
C LEU A 413 7.94 -11.98 -21.58
N GLY A 414 8.31 -11.03 -22.43
CA GLY A 414 8.86 -11.25 -23.77
C GLY A 414 7.78 -11.61 -24.80
N ASP A 415 8.16 -11.52 -26.07
CA ASP A 415 7.31 -11.87 -27.22
C ASP A 415 5.96 -11.11 -27.23
N GLY A 416 5.95 -9.86 -26.77
CA GLY A 416 4.75 -9.04 -26.69
C GLY A 416 3.74 -9.47 -25.61
N ARG A 417 4.13 -10.39 -24.71
CA ARG A 417 3.29 -10.83 -23.59
C ARG A 417 3.52 -9.95 -22.38
N ILE A 418 2.43 -9.47 -21.80
CA ILE A 418 2.42 -8.58 -20.65
C ILE A 418 1.60 -9.22 -19.55
N LEU A 419 2.17 -9.22 -18.35
CA LEU A 419 1.48 -9.56 -17.11
C LEU A 419 0.93 -8.29 -16.46
N VAL A 420 -0.31 -8.37 -16.00
CA VAL A 420 -0.88 -7.44 -15.02
C VAL A 420 -1.41 -8.22 -13.84
N SER A 421 -1.28 -7.65 -12.64
CA SER A 421 -1.67 -8.30 -11.40
C SER A 421 -2.35 -7.33 -10.44
N LYS A 422 -3.26 -7.85 -9.63
CA LYS A 422 -4.03 -7.04 -8.69
C LYS A 422 -4.64 -7.88 -7.57
N GLY A 423 -4.66 -7.31 -6.38
CA GLY A 423 -5.42 -7.81 -5.23
C GLY A 423 -6.94 -7.76 -5.42
N TYR A 424 -7.67 -7.75 -4.31
CA TYR A 424 -9.15 -7.59 -4.30
C TYR A 424 -9.91 -8.62 -5.15
N GLY A 425 -9.35 -9.84 -5.28
CA GLY A 425 -9.96 -10.96 -6.00
C GLY A 425 -9.74 -10.98 -7.51
N GLN A 426 -9.00 -10.01 -8.08
CA GLN A 426 -8.75 -9.95 -9.52
C GLN A 426 -7.63 -10.92 -9.95
N GLY A 427 -6.57 -11.06 -9.15
CA GLY A 427 -5.44 -11.95 -9.41
C GLY A 427 -4.56 -11.49 -10.56
N ALA A 428 -4.11 -12.42 -11.40
CA ALA A 428 -3.20 -12.16 -12.51
C ALA A 428 -3.83 -12.46 -13.86
N ARG A 429 -3.40 -11.70 -14.87
CA ARG A 429 -3.73 -11.90 -16.28
C ARG A 429 -2.50 -11.66 -17.12
N VAL A 430 -2.28 -12.55 -18.08
CA VAL A 430 -1.30 -12.36 -19.16
C VAL A 430 -2.04 -12.20 -20.47
N PHE A 431 -1.71 -11.16 -21.22
CA PHE A 431 -2.21 -10.92 -22.57
C PHE A 431 -1.03 -10.65 -23.53
N ALA A 432 -1.20 -11.03 -24.79
CA ALA A 432 -0.28 -10.76 -25.87
C ALA A 432 -0.75 -9.55 -26.67
N ILE A 433 0.19 -8.71 -27.10
CA ILE A 433 -0.06 -7.57 -27.97
C ILE A 433 0.66 -7.78 -29.29
N GLU A 434 -0.12 -7.81 -30.37
CA GLU A 434 0.41 -8.02 -31.71
C GLU A 434 -0.05 -6.92 -32.66
N LYS A 435 0.91 -6.37 -33.42
CA LYS A 435 0.62 -5.42 -34.48
C LYS A 435 0.14 -6.16 -35.73
N GLN A 436 -1.09 -5.87 -36.12
CA GLN A 436 -1.75 -6.44 -37.28
C GLN A 436 -1.28 -5.78 -38.58
N ALA A 437 -1.55 -6.42 -39.72
CA ALA A 437 -1.12 -5.94 -41.04
C ALA A 437 -1.73 -4.58 -41.44
N ASP A 438 -2.87 -4.21 -40.85
CA ASP A 438 -3.51 -2.91 -41.03
C ASP A 438 -2.92 -1.81 -40.13
N GLY A 439 -1.91 -2.14 -39.32
CA GLY A 439 -1.23 -1.25 -38.39
C GLY A 439 -1.91 -1.09 -37.02
N GLN A 440 -3.05 -1.75 -36.79
CA GLN A 440 -3.72 -1.76 -35.48
C GLN A 440 -3.08 -2.80 -34.55
N TYR A 441 -3.31 -2.65 -33.25
CA TYR A 441 -2.83 -3.59 -32.25
C TYR A 441 -3.99 -4.48 -31.78
N ALA A 442 -3.81 -5.79 -31.85
CA ALA A 442 -4.72 -6.76 -31.26
C ALA A 442 -4.22 -7.14 -29.86
N VAL A 443 -5.13 -7.23 -28.90
CA VAL A 443 -4.86 -7.71 -27.54
C VAL A 443 -5.56 -9.04 -27.35
N GLN A 444 -4.80 -10.10 -27.05
CA GLN A 444 -5.32 -11.45 -26.87
C GLN A 444 -4.94 -12.00 -25.51
N ASP A 445 -5.91 -12.53 -24.78
CA ASP A 445 -5.64 -13.21 -23.51
C ASP A 445 -4.86 -14.50 -23.74
N VAL A 446 -3.77 -14.65 -22.98
CA VAL A 446 -3.00 -15.91 -22.88
C VAL A 446 -3.59 -16.73 -21.74
N TRP A 447 -3.68 -16.15 -20.55
CA TRP A 447 -4.34 -16.77 -19.38
C TRP A 447 -4.77 -15.71 -18.35
N SER A 448 -5.69 -16.08 -17.47
CA SER A 448 -6.16 -15.26 -16.35
C SER A 448 -6.57 -16.15 -15.18
N ASP A 449 -6.10 -15.85 -13.96
CA ASP A 449 -6.45 -16.59 -12.74
C ASP A 449 -6.52 -15.66 -11.52
N GLY A 450 -7.74 -15.54 -10.97
CA GLY A 450 -8.03 -14.73 -9.77
C GLY A 450 -7.39 -15.23 -8.47
N ARG A 451 -6.75 -16.41 -8.48
CA ARG A 451 -6.13 -17.04 -7.30
C ARG A 451 -4.62 -16.80 -7.21
N LEU A 452 -4.02 -16.19 -8.23
CA LEU A 452 -2.57 -15.99 -8.37
C LEU A 452 -2.21 -14.52 -8.22
N LEU A 453 -1.02 -14.26 -7.69
CA LEU A 453 -0.36 -12.94 -7.67
C LEU A 453 -1.31 -11.80 -7.32
N LYS A 454 -2.13 -11.98 -6.27
CA LYS A 454 -3.01 -10.93 -5.74
C LYS A 454 -2.19 -9.85 -5.05
N THR A 455 -1.51 -9.05 -5.85
CA THR A 455 -0.60 -8.00 -5.40
C THR A 455 -1.39 -6.86 -4.75
N LYS A 456 -1.06 -6.58 -3.49
CA LYS A 456 -1.54 -5.41 -2.74
C LYS A 456 -0.32 -4.63 -2.28
N PHE A 457 -0.26 -3.36 -2.69
CA PHE A 457 0.82 -2.42 -2.37
C PHE A 457 2.22 -2.85 -2.85
N THR A 458 2.31 -3.90 -3.67
CA THR A 458 3.55 -4.54 -4.10
C THR A 458 3.49 -4.86 -5.59
N ASN A 459 4.62 -5.28 -6.14
CA ASN A 459 4.78 -5.61 -7.56
C ASN A 459 5.24 -7.07 -7.71
N VAL A 460 5.57 -7.50 -8.93
CA VAL A 460 6.08 -8.85 -9.20
C VAL A 460 7.38 -8.76 -10.00
N ALA A 461 8.26 -9.74 -9.82
CA ALA A 461 9.49 -9.88 -10.59
C ALA A 461 9.43 -11.14 -11.46
N ALA A 462 9.85 -11.05 -12.72
CA ALA A 462 9.91 -12.19 -13.62
C ALA A 462 11.37 -12.59 -13.94
N LYS A 463 11.69 -13.89 -13.96
CA LYS A 463 13.00 -14.40 -14.34
C LYS A 463 12.86 -15.76 -15.00
N ASP A 464 13.51 -15.94 -16.16
CA ASP A 464 13.64 -17.23 -16.84
C ASP A 464 12.33 -18.01 -17.03
N GLY A 465 11.24 -17.30 -17.35
CA GLY A 465 9.91 -17.90 -17.55
C GLY A 465 9.09 -18.15 -16.28
N PHE A 466 9.56 -17.66 -15.13
CA PHE A 466 8.87 -17.71 -13.85
C PHE A 466 8.59 -16.31 -13.31
N ILE A 467 7.53 -16.19 -12.51
CA ILE A 467 7.10 -14.95 -11.87
C ILE A 467 7.08 -15.17 -10.37
N TYR A 468 7.73 -14.28 -9.63
CA TYR A 468 7.81 -14.25 -8.19
C TYR A 468 7.03 -13.03 -7.69
N GLY A 469 6.17 -13.23 -6.70
CA GLY A 469 5.37 -12.14 -6.16
C GLY A 469 4.58 -12.51 -4.91
N LEU A 470 4.03 -11.49 -4.25
CA LEU A 470 3.20 -11.67 -3.06
C LEU A 470 1.73 -11.76 -3.45
N ASN A 471 1.11 -12.87 -3.07
CA ASN A 471 -0.29 -13.18 -3.30
C ASN A 471 -1.07 -13.06 -1.99
N ASP A 472 -1.63 -11.87 -1.74
CA ASP A 472 -2.19 -11.48 -0.43
C ASP A 472 -1.20 -11.80 0.72
N GLY A 473 0.06 -11.40 0.54
CA GLY A 473 1.13 -11.52 1.53
C GLY A 473 1.79 -12.89 1.67
N ILE A 474 1.47 -13.83 0.79
CA ILE A 474 2.16 -15.11 0.66
C ILE A 474 3.05 -15.04 -0.57
N LEU A 475 4.36 -15.18 -0.39
CA LEU A 475 5.32 -15.23 -1.49
C LEU A 475 5.04 -16.51 -2.30
N GLU A 476 4.95 -16.39 -3.61
CA GLU A 476 4.76 -17.54 -4.49
C GLU A 476 5.57 -17.39 -5.78
N CYS A 477 5.81 -18.54 -6.40
CA CYS A 477 6.35 -18.64 -7.75
C CYS A 477 5.31 -19.30 -8.66
N VAL A 478 5.12 -18.72 -9.84
CA VAL A 478 4.24 -19.23 -10.89
C VAL A 478 4.95 -19.23 -12.24
N THR A 479 4.56 -20.12 -13.15
CA THR A 479 5.05 -20.12 -14.53
C THR A 479 4.44 -18.95 -15.32
N ALA A 480 5.26 -18.28 -16.13
CA ALA A 480 4.80 -17.21 -17.02
C ALA A 480 3.93 -17.74 -18.17
N ALA A 481 4.14 -19.00 -18.58
CA ALA A 481 3.47 -19.60 -19.73
C ALA A 481 1.97 -19.84 -19.50
N ASP A 482 1.58 -20.34 -18.34
CA ASP A 482 0.22 -20.81 -18.06
C ASP A 482 -0.28 -20.52 -16.63
N GLY A 483 0.54 -19.88 -15.77
CA GLY A 483 0.15 -19.55 -14.40
C GLY A 483 0.13 -20.76 -13.46
N GLU A 484 0.81 -21.86 -13.81
CA GLU A 484 0.98 -22.97 -12.87
C GLU A 484 1.83 -22.52 -11.67
N ARG A 485 1.28 -22.66 -10.47
CA ARG A 485 1.99 -22.37 -9.22
C ARG A 485 2.97 -23.48 -8.89
N THR A 486 4.24 -23.14 -8.70
CA THR A 486 5.29 -24.10 -8.34
C THR A 486 5.45 -24.24 -6.82
N TRP A 487 5.45 -23.13 -6.07
CA TRP A 487 5.54 -23.14 -4.61
C TRP A 487 4.90 -21.90 -3.97
N ARG A 488 4.69 -21.96 -2.64
CA ARG A 488 4.26 -20.83 -1.80
C ARG A 488 5.00 -20.83 -0.46
N GLN A 489 5.26 -19.65 0.08
CA GLN A 489 5.85 -19.44 1.39
C GLN A 489 5.13 -18.29 2.12
N ARG A 490 4.76 -18.54 3.38
CA ARG A 490 4.11 -17.56 4.27
C ARG A 490 5.16 -16.76 5.06
N GLY A 491 4.72 -15.66 5.69
CA GLY A 491 5.54 -14.86 6.61
C GLY A 491 6.15 -13.60 5.99
N PHE A 492 5.47 -13.00 5.01
CA PHE A 492 5.95 -11.79 4.34
C PHE A 492 5.00 -10.59 4.42
N GLY A 493 3.70 -10.81 4.65
CA GLY A 493 2.69 -9.74 4.63
C GLY A 493 2.68 -8.98 3.30
N HIS A 494 2.11 -7.78 3.25
CA HIS A 494 2.12 -6.89 2.09
C HIS A 494 3.48 -6.18 1.88
N GLY A 495 4.56 -6.95 1.97
CA GLY A 495 5.94 -6.49 1.80
C GLY A 495 6.32 -6.09 0.38
N GLN A 496 7.62 -5.83 0.16
CA GLN A 496 8.21 -5.44 -1.12
C GLN A 496 9.30 -6.41 -1.53
N LEU A 497 9.50 -6.62 -2.83
CA LEU A 497 10.58 -7.47 -3.35
C LEU A 497 11.43 -6.77 -4.41
N LEU A 498 12.69 -7.19 -4.51
CA LEU A 498 13.63 -6.82 -5.55
C LEU A 498 14.40 -8.08 -5.99
N LEU A 499 14.43 -8.35 -7.30
CA LEU A 499 15.22 -9.44 -7.87
C LEU A 499 16.64 -8.94 -8.17
N VAL A 500 17.65 -9.58 -7.60
CA VAL A 500 19.07 -9.24 -7.77
C VAL A 500 19.83 -10.48 -8.21
N GLY A 501 20.16 -10.56 -9.50
CA GLY A 501 20.73 -11.76 -10.10
C GLY A 501 19.83 -12.98 -9.88
N ASP A 502 20.33 -13.96 -9.13
CA ASP A 502 19.62 -15.20 -8.78
C ASP A 502 18.94 -15.16 -7.40
N HIS A 503 18.83 -13.98 -6.78
CA HIS A 503 18.25 -13.83 -5.44
C HIS A 503 17.05 -12.89 -5.41
N LEU A 504 16.11 -13.18 -4.54
CA LEU A 504 15.05 -12.27 -4.12
C LEU A 504 15.46 -11.62 -2.79
N LEU A 505 15.54 -10.30 -2.78
CA LEU A 505 15.49 -9.50 -1.55
C LEU A 505 14.03 -9.17 -1.27
N VAL A 506 13.53 -9.52 -0.09
CA VAL A 506 12.13 -9.28 0.30
C VAL A 506 12.10 -8.55 1.64
N MET A 507 11.52 -7.35 1.66
CA MET A 507 11.14 -6.66 2.89
C MET A 507 9.76 -7.15 3.29
N THR A 508 9.61 -7.74 4.47
CA THR A 508 8.29 -8.11 5.00
C THR A 508 7.53 -6.88 5.47
N GLU A 509 6.22 -7.00 5.61
CA GLU A 509 5.38 -5.92 6.14
C GLU A 509 5.80 -5.51 7.57
N GLU A 510 6.32 -6.46 8.35
CA GLU A 510 6.85 -6.33 9.70
C GLU A 510 8.28 -5.78 9.76
N GLY A 511 8.93 -5.55 8.61
CA GLY A 511 10.24 -4.90 8.52
C GLY A 511 11.45 -5.83 8.60
N GLU A 512 11.24 -7.13 8.41
CA GLU A 512 12.32 -8.09 8.23
C GLU A 512 12.82 -8.05 6.79
N LEU A 513 14.14 -7.96 6.60
CA LEU A 513 14.77 -8.14 5.30
C LEU A 513 15.18 -9.60 5.14
N VAL A 514 14.69 -10.24 4.09
CA VAL A 514 14.90 -11.65 3.76
C VAL A 514 15.68 -11.76 2.46
N LEU A 515 16.69 -12.63 2.44
CA LEU A 515 17.35 -13.08 1.22
C LEU A 515 16.88 -14.50 0.92
N ALA A 516 16.32 -14.73 -0.26
CA ALA A 516 15.94 -16.05 -0.75
C ALA A 516 16.47 -16.28 -2.17
N ALA A 517 16.65 -17.54 -2.57
CA ALA A 517 16.97 -17.86 -3.96
C ALA A 517 15.75 -17.62 -4.86
N ALA A 518 15.98 -17.07 -6.05
CA ALA A 518 14.99 -17.03 -7.14
C ALA A 518 14.92 -18.41 -7.84
N ASN A 519 14.66 -19.45 -7.05
CA ASN A 519 14.58 -20.83 -7.50
C ASN A 519 13.12 -21.20 -7.81
N PRO A 520 12.79 -21.61 -9.05
CA PRO A 520 11.42 -21.96 -9.40
C PRO A 520 10.97 -23.31 -8.80
N ALA A 521 11.90 -24.20 -8.42
CA ALA A 521 11.58 -25.53 -7.93
C ALA A 521 11.15 -25.55 -6.46
N ALA A 522 11.71 -24.67 -5.62
CA ALA A 522 11.40 -24.59 -4.20
C ALA A 522 11.77 -23.20 -3.62
N TYR A 523 11.11 -22.84 -2.52
CA TYR A 523 11.54 -21.72 -1.69
C TYR A 523 12.79 -22.10 -0.88
N GLU A 524 13.84 -21.29 -0.99
CA GLU A 524 15.10 -21.48 -0.28
C GLU A 524 15.57 -20.15 0.33
N GLU A 525 15.43 -20.03 1.66
CA GLU A 525 15.87 -18.85 2.41
C GLU A 525 17.35 -18.95 2.79
N ALA A 526 18.12 -17.92 2.43
CA ALA A 526 19.52 -17.77 2.79
C ALA A 526 19.71 -17.12 4.17
N GLY A 527 18.80 -16.22 4.55
CA GLY A 527 18.73 -15.66 5.88
C GLY A 527 17.83 -14.44 5.97
N ARG A 528 17.74 -13.91 7.18
CA ARG A 528 16.78 -12.87 7.57
C ARG A 528 17.35 -12.00 8.69
N ILE A 529 17.08 -10.69 8.63
CA ILE A 529 17.39 -9.74 9.71
C ILE A 529 16.21 -8.81 9.95
N GLN A 530 16.06 -8.28 11.17
CA GLN A 530 15.18 -7.14 11.41
C GLN A 530 15.86 -5.88 10.85
N ALA A 531 15.36 -5.36 9.73
CA ALA A 531 15.98 -4.23 9.03
C ALA A 531 15.35 -2.89 9.45
N LEU A 532 14.02 -2.89 9.61
CA LEU A 532 13.24 -1.74 10.01
C LEU A 532 12.28 -2.15 11.12
N GLU A 533 12.14 -1.29 12.12
CA GLU A 533 11.13 -1.41 13.16
C GLU A 533 10.10 -0.29 12.96
N SER A 534 8.85 -0.52 13.33
CA SER A 534 7.87 0.56 13.37
C SER A 534 6.79 0.21 14.38
N GLU A 535 6.38 1.21 15.14
CA GLU A 535 5.24 1.11 16.06
C GLU A 535 3.93 1.56 15.39
N VAL A 536 4.04 2.28 14.26
CA VAL A 536 2.94 3.08 13.69
C VAL A 536 2.67 2.76 12.23
N SER A 537 3.59 2.13 11.51
CA SER A 537 3.45 1.96 10.05
C SER A 537 3.98 0.62 9.54
N PRO A 538 3.32 0.01 8.55
CA PRO A 538 3.87 -1.13 7.82
C PRO A 538 5.09 -0.71 6.98
N ASN A 539 5.82 -1.68 6.43
CA ASN A 539 7.00 -1.44 5.59
C ASN A 539 6.69 -1.64 4.10
N TRP A 540 5.96 -0.69 3.50
CA TRP A 540 5.52 -0.75 2.09
C TRP A 540 6.45 -0.03 1.09
N ASN A 541 7.55 0.58 1.54
CA ASN A 541 8.46 1.30 0.64
C ASN A 541 9.31 0.34 -0.18
N ASN A 542 9.46 0.63 -1.47
CA ASN A 542 10.29 -0.17 -2.37
C ASN A 542 11.79 -0.07 -2.00
N LEU A 543 12.52 -1.17 -2.27
CA LEU A 543 13.95 -1.29 -2.00
C LEU A 543 14.78 -0.49 -3.03
N CYS A 544 15.92 0.05 -2.60
CA CYS A 544 16.91 0.69 -3.46
C CYS A 544 18.28 0.06 -3.20
N LEU A 545 18.87 -0.57 -4.21
CA LEU A 545 20.20 -1.19 -4.12
C LEU A 545 21.14 -0.50 -5.09
N THR A 546 22.21 0.09 -4.56
CA THR A 546 23.27 0.77 -5.31
C THR A 546 24.61 0.13 -4.97
N GLY A 547 25.22 -0.57 -5.93
CA GLY A 547 26.39 -1.40 -5.66
C GLY A 547 26.05 -2.44 -4.58
N ASP A 548 26.80 -2.45 -3.49
CA ASP A 548 26.56 -3.32 -2.32
C ASP A 548 25.74 -2.64 -1.20
N LEU A 549 25.23 -1.43 -1.41
CA LEU A 549 24.49 -0.66 -0.42
C LEU A 549 22.98 -0.72 -0.68
N LEU A 550 22.25 -1.33 0.24
CA LEU A 550 20.80 -1.39 0.25
C LEU A 550 20.24 -0.26 1.14
N LEU A 551 19.54 0.69 0.54
CA LEU A 551 18.81 1.73 1.24
C LEU A 551 17.34 1.30 1.40
N VAL A 552 16.84 1.38 2.63
CA VAL A 552 15.48 1.03 3.01
C VAL A 552 14.89 2.09 3.92
N ARG A 553 13.57 2.25 3.91
CA ARG A 553 12.86 3.15 4.83
C ARG A 553 11.43 2.71 5.08
N ASN A 554 10.84 3.27 6.12
CA ASN A 554 9.41 3.29 6.36
C ASN A 554 8.95 4.73 6.64
N ALA A 555 7.84 4.90 7.37
CA ALA A 555 7.30 6.21 7.70
C ALA A 555 7.98 6.89 8.92
N GLU A 556 8.94 6.22 9.57
CA GLU A 556 9.57 6.69 10.80
C GLU A 556 11.10 6.72 10.72
N GLN A 557 11.70 5.75 10.02
CA GLN A 557 13.14 5.61 9.90
C GLN A 557 13.60 5.18 8.51
N ALA A 558 14.84 5.55 8.19
CA ALA A 558 15.61 5.10 7.05
C ALA A 558 16.91 4.45 7.52
N ALA A 559 17.38 3.44 6.80
CA ALA A 559 18.63 2.75 7.06
C ALA A 559 19.35 2.39 5.76
N CYS A 560 20.66 2.27 5.85
CA CYS A 560 21.49 1.70 4.80
C CYS A 560 22.23 0.47 5.33
N TYR A 561 22.18 -0.60 4.56
CA TYR A 561 22.86 -1.85 4.85
C TYR A 561 23.87 -2.15 3.76
N ARG A 562 25.08 -2.53 4.16
CA ARG A 562 26.05 -3.15 3.25
C ARG A 562 25.77 -4.64 3.14
N LEU A 563 25.42 -5.08 1.93
CA LEU A 563 25.21 -6.46 1.58
C LEU A 563 26.54 -7.10 1.19
N LYS A 564 26.85 -8.27 1.74
CA LYS A 564 28.04 -9.01 1.34
C LYS A 564 27.87 -9.54 -0.07
N THR A 565 28.90 -9.38 -0.90
CA THR A 565 28.94 -9.91 -2.26
C THR A 565 29.80 -11.17 -2.33
N SER A 566 29.51 -12.04 -3.29
CA SER A 566 30.34 -13.21 -3.60
C SER A 566 31.11 -12.98 -4.90
N GLU A 567 32.39 -13.38 -4.92
CA GLU A 567 33.17 -13.37 -6.16
C GLU A 567 32.55 -14.34 -7.16
N LYS A 568 32.40 -13.94 -8.43
CA LYS A 568 32.04 -14.87 -9.49
C LYS A 568 33.13 -15.94 -9.57
N SER A 569 32.78 -17.19 -9.32
CA SER A 569 33.62 -18.33 -9.69
C SER A 569 33.76 -18.30 -11.22
N ASP A 570 34.99 -18.11 -11.72
CA ASP A 570 35.38 -18.06 -13.14
C ASP A 570 35.10 -19.37 -13.94
N ASN A 571 34.34 -20.31 -13.38
CA ASN A 571 34.12 -21.65 -13.96
C ASN A 571 32.83 -21.85 -14.78
N ASP A 572 31.95 -20.85 -14.91
CA ASP A 572 30.77 -20.95 -15.80
C ASP A 572 30.93 -20.02 -17.02
N LYS A 573 31.86 -20.38 -17.91
CA LYS A 573 31.93 -19.89 -19.30
C LYS A 573 31.57 -20.98 -20.29
#